data_AF-C0P102-F1
#
_entry.id   AF-C0P102-F1
#
_cell.length_a   1.000
_cell.length_b   1.000
_cell.length_c   1.000
_cell.angle_alpha   90.00
_cell.angle_beta   90.00
_cell.angle_gamma   90.00
#
_symmetry.space_group_name_H-M   'P 1'
#
loop_
_entity.id
_entity.type
_entity.pdbx_description
1 polymer ?
#
loop_
_entity_poly.entity_id
_entity_poly.type
_entity_poly.pdbx_seq_one_letter_code
_entity_poly.pdbx_strand_id
1 'polypeptide(L)'
;MAARTIPLKPCSPRLLTTSHTSRLHFSFFSPSHQFLRRLHRSSQLRVPPPTPFVPDTQTFLSLIGRNMSRFAPKFASWDELFTLSSADLKDRGIEPARLRRYLLRWRQKFQRGEYGVGGDLEHVVDGAGQLRVVEVPRDTVLKRTAGKNSTPTATDGGLGKREIPPFTVTGTATLSPGMKWAVVNLPPGESQPTEVPQPLKKYTKVSLVRGNVLRAPYLKLIKGSNGMAGIIKVQEGMWEDKQGRKIDGGERRQAEFHNSIITIT
;
A
#
# COMPACT_ATOMS: atom_id res chain seq x y z
N MET A 1 -32.84 -33.65 -28.26
CA MET A 1 -32.06 -32.64 -27.51
C MET A 1 -31.31 -31.78 -28.51
N ALA A 2 -31.54 -30.46 -28.49
CA ALA A 2 -31.19 -29.55 -29.57
C ALA A 2 -29.69 -29.20 -29.59
N ALA A 3 -28.98 -29.65 -30.62
CA ALA A 3 -27.60 -29.25 -30.91
C ALA A 3 -27.60 -27.99 -31.79
N ARG A 4 -26.97 -26.90 -31.31
CA ARG A 4 -26.73 -25.68 -32.07
C ARG A 4 -25.26 -25.63 -32.50
N THR A 5 -25.03 -25.81 -33.80
CA THR A 5 -23.72 -25.66 -34.47
C THR A 5 -23.56 -24.23 -34.97
N ILE A 6 -22.44 -23.59 -34.65
CA ILE A 6 -22.06 -22.25 -35.14
C ILE A 6 -21.06 -22.42 -36.29
N PRO A 7 -21.23 -21.79 -37.47
CA PRO A 7 -20.26 -21.89 -38.54
C PRO A 7 -19.18 -20.80 -38.44
N LEU A 8 -17.92 -21.19 -38.55
CA LEU A 8 -16.76 -20.31 -38.71
C LEU A 8 -16.59 -19.99 -40.20
N LYS A 9 -16.54 -18.70 -40.55
CA LYS A 9 -16.19 -18.21 -41.89
C LYS A 9 -14.67 -18.22 -42.08
N PRO A 10 -14.13 -18.80 -43.17
CA PRO A 10 -12.74 -18.63 -43.54
C PRO A 10 -12.54 -17.31 -44.30
N CYS A 11 -11.49 -16.57 -43.93
CA CYS A 11 -11.04 -15.37 -44.65
C CYS A 11 -9.92 -15.80 -45.61
N SER A 12 -10.22 -15.83 -46.91
CA SER A 12 -9.25 -16.14 -47.97
C SER A 12 -8.37 -14.92 -48.30
N PRO A 13 -7.05 -15.09 -48.46
CA PRO A 13 -6.20 -14.04 -49.00
C PRO A 13 -6.24 -14.07 -50.53
N ARG A 14 -6.56 -12.94 -51.16
CA ARG A 14 -6.49 -12.77 -52.62
C ARG A 14 -5.15 -12.13 -52.96
N LEU A 15 -4.20 -12.92 -53.41
CA LEU A 15 -2.99 -12.43 -54.08
C LEU A 15 -3.37 -12.15 -55.53
N LEU A 16 -3.21 -10.91 -55.98
CA LEU A 16 -3.18 -10.56 -57.39
C LEU A 16 -1.84 -9.93 -57.71
N THR A 17 -1.29 -10.44 -58.80
CA THR A 17 -0.06 -10.09 -59.46
C THR A 17 -0.23 -8.78 -60.25
N THR A 18 0.91 -8.25 -60.66
CA THR A 18 1.19 -7.38 -61.82
C THR A 18 1.75 -6.00 -61.53
N SER A 19 2.71 -5.71 -62.40
CA SER A 19 3.70 -4.65 -62.50
C SER A 19 3.10 -3.25 -62.64
N HIS A 20 3.88 -2.24 -62.26
CA HIS A 20 4.41 -1.21 -63.15
C HIS A 20 4.88 -0.01 -62.33
N THR A 21 6.06 0.46 -62.74
CA THR A 21 6.84 1.56 -62.20
C THR A 21 6.08 2.89 -62.19
N SER A 22 6.05 3.59 -61.06
CA SER A 22 6.13 5.05 -61.07
C SER A 22 6.67 5.57 -59.75
N ARG A 23 7.85 6.20 -59.83
CA ARG A 23 8.50 6.93 -58.76
C ARG A 23 7.65 8.16 -58.44
N LEU A 24 6.90 8.11 -57.35
CA LEU A 24 6.47 9.32 -56.67
C LEU A 24 7.51 9.63 -55.59
N HIS A 25 8.30 10.66 -55.85
CA HIS A 25 9.07 11.38 -54.85
C HIS A 25 8.08 11.91 -53.80
N PHE A 26 7.82 11.11 -52.76
CA PHE A 26 7.33 11.67 -51.50
C PHE A 26 8.50 12.46 -50.91
N SER A 27 8.48 13.77 -51.14
CA SER A 27 9.22 14.74 -50.35
C SER A 27 8.80 14.54 -48.89
N PHE A 28 9.64 13.83 -48.15
CA PHE A 28 9.55 13.75 -46.70
C PHE A 28 9.68 15.17 -46.16
N PHE A 29 8.53 15.79 -45.84
CA PHE A 29 8.48 16.98 -45.02
C PHE A 29 9.18 16.63 -43.70
N SER A 30 10.38 17.15 -43.51
CA SER A 30 11.12 17.04 -42.26
C SER A 30 10.33 17.80 -41.19
N PRO A 31 9.79 17.15 -40.14
CA PRO A 31 9.23 17.88 -39.02
C PRO A 31 10.40 18.50 -38.25
N SER A 32 10.75 19.74 -38.57
CA SER A 32 11.83 20.52 -37.94
C SER A 32 11.51 20.99 -36.51
N HIS A 33 10.36 20.63 -35.96
CA HIS A 33 10.02 20.87 -34.56
C HIS A 33 10.09 19.57 -33.75
N GLN A 34 11.30 19.24 -33.27
CA GLN A 34 11.41 18.38 -32.09
C GLN A 34 10.81 19.13 -30.91
N PHE A 35 9.55 18.83 -30.56
CA PHE A 35 9.01 19.21 -29.26
C PHE A 35 9.83 18.47 -28.20
N LEU A 36 10.93 19.07 -27.76
CA LEU A 36 11.61 18.70 -26.53
C LEU A 36 10.67 19.01 -25.38
N ARG A 37 9.76 18.08 -25.12
CA ARG A 37 8.98 18.06 -23.90
C ARG A 37 10.02 17.94 -22.77
N ARG A 38 10.32 19.06 -22.10
CA ARG A 38 11.17 19.05 -20.90
C ARG A 38 10.47 18.13 -19.90
N LEU A 39 10.94 16.89 -19.82
CA LEU A 39 10.47 15.97 -18.81
C LEU A 39 10.71 16.63 -17.46
N HIS A 40 9.65 16.63 -16.65
CA HIS A 40 9.52 17.37 -15.41
C HIS A 40 10.76 17.22 -14.53
N ARG A 41 11.14 18.34 -13.90
CA ARG A 41 12.19 18.45 -12.88
C ARG A 41 12.25 17.16 -12.05
N SER A 42 13.37 16.44 -12.17
CA SER A 42 13.71 15.30 -11.32
C SER A 42 13.52 15.72 -9.87
N SER A 43 12.45 15.25 -9.23
CA SER A 43 12.24 15.47 -7.81
C SER A 43 13.36 14.71 -7.10
N GLN A 44 14.25 15.44 -6.43
CA GLN A 44 15.29 14.84 -5.61
C GLN A 44 14.65 13.79 -4.68
N LEU A 45 15.22 12.59 -4.67
CA LEU A 45 14.76 11.48 -3.85
C LEU A 45 14.95 11.87 -2.38
N ARG A 46 13.87 12.23 -1.69
CA ARG A 46 13.90 12.43 -0.24
C ARG A 46 13.88 11.06 0.44
N VAL A 47 14.88 10.78 1.24
CA VAL A 47 14.90 9.57 2.07
C VAL A 47 13.96 9.80 3.26
N PRO A 48 12.94 8.94 3.46
CA PRO A 48 12.05 9.04 4.61
C PRO A 48 12.76 8.51 5.87
N PRO A 49 12.55 9.11 7.05
CA PRO A 49 13.08 8.54 8.29
C PRO A 49 12.45 7.16 8.55
N PRO A 50 13.18 6.23 9.21
CA PRO A 50 12.63 4.95 9.61
C PRO A 50 11.50 5.14 10.62
N THR A 51 10.49 4.28 10.58
CA THR A 51 9.37 4.31 11.54
C THR A 51 9.67 3.36 12.70
N PRO A 52 9.09 3.54 13.90
CA PRO A 52 9.32 2.63 15.02
C PRO A 52 8.94 1.18 14.72
N PHE A 53 7.93 0.99 13.86
CA PHE A 53 7.53 -0.33 13.38
C PHE A 53 8.48 -0.91 12.31
N VAL A 54 9.24 -0.06 11.61
CA VAL A 54 10.19 -0.44 10.55
C VAL A 54 11.53 0.25 10.79
N PRO A 55 12.33 -0.24 11.76
CA PRO A 55 13.59 0.40 12.13
C PRO A 55 14.73 0.13 11.13
N ASP A 56 14.69 -1.00 10.43
CA ASP A 56 15.77 -1.52 9.60
C ASP A 56 15.30 -1.96 8.20
N THR A 57 16.27 -2.03 7.27
CA THR A 57 16.05 -2.46 5.88
C THR A 57 15.51 -3.88 5.80
N GLN A 58 15.99 -4.79 6.65
CA GLN A 58 15.54 -6.19 6.64
C GLN A 58 14.07 -6.31 7.04
N THR A 59 13.63 -5.61 8.09
CA THR A 59 12.21 -5.55 8.48
C THR A 59 11.33 -5.00 7.36
N PHE A 60 11.76 -3.91 6.70
CA PHE A 60 11.00 -3.36 5.55
C PHE A 60 10.82 -4.40 4.43
N LEU A 61 11.89 -5.08 4.05
CA LEU A 61 11.87 -6.10 2.99
C LEU A 61 11.07 -7.34 3.40
N SER A 62 11.05 -7.71 4.67
CA SER A 62 10.21 -8.78 5.20
C SER A 62 8.72 -8.40 5.14
N LEU A 63 8.36 -7.18 5.57
CA LEU A 63 6.98 -6.72 5.60
C LEU A 63 6.32 -6.70 4.20
N ILE A 64 7.04 -6.24 3.17
CA ILE A 64 6.51 -6.21 1.79
C ILE A 64 6.34 -7.61 1.18
N GLY A 65 6.96 -8.64 1.77
CA GLY A 65 6.85 -10.05 1.37
C GLY A 65 7.51 -10.38 0.02
N ARG A 66 6.94 -11.36 -0.69
CA ARG A 66 7.47 -11.91 -1.96
C ARG A 66 8.93 -12.40 -1.89
N ASN A 67 9.34 -12.92 -0.74
CA ASN A 67 10.71 -13.36 -0.48
C ASN A 67 11.76 -12.26 -0.73
N MET A 68 11.40 -10.98 -0.51
CA MET A 68 12.34 -9.85 -0.67
C MET A 68 13.40 -9.80 0.44
N SER A 69 13.12 -10.43 1.59
CA SER A 69 14.03 -10.63 2.72
C SER A 69 15.40 -11.20 2.29
N ARG A 70 15.42 -12.11 1.30
CA ARG A 70 16.67 -12.70 0.74
C ARG A 70 17.66 -11.68 0.17
N PHE A 71 17.18 -10.49 -0.21
CA PHE A 71 18.00 -9.43 -0.76
C PHE A 71 18.52 -8.45 0.29
N ALA A 72 18.15 -8.61 1.57
CA ALA A 72 18.57 -7.72 2.64
C ALA A 72 20.10 -7.52 2.72
N PRO A 73 20.96 -8.56 2.57
CA PRO A 73 22.42 -8.39 2.62
C PRO A 73 23.02 -7.54 1.49
N LYS A 74 22.23 -7.22 0.45
CA LYS A 74 22.69 -6.40 -0.70
C LYS A 74 22.66 -4.90 -0.42
N PHE A 75 22.04 -4.50 0.68
CA PHE A 75 21.93 -3.12 1.12
C PHE A 75 22.76 -2.94 2.39
N ALA A 76 23.64 -1.95 2.38
CA ALA A 76 24.48 -1.59 3.52
C ALA A 76 23.74 -0.70 4.53
N SER A 77 22.86 0.20 4.05
CA SER A 77 22.14 1.17 4.89
C SER A 77 20.70 1.41 4.44
N TRP A 78 19.92 2.07 5.29
CA TRP A 78 18.55 2.51 4.99
C TRP A 78 18.52 3.52 3.84
N ASP A 79 19.45 4.48 3.85
CA ASP A 79 19.54 5.53 2.83
C ASP A 79 19.81 4.94 1.44
N GLU A 80 20.64 3.92 1.38
CA GLU A 80 20.94 3.21 0.14
C GLU A 80 19.70 2.56 -0.46
N LEU A 81 18.84 1.93 0.37
CA LEU A 81 17.58 1.36 -0.09
C LEU A 81 16.69 2.40 -0.79
N PHE A 82 16.62 3.63 -0.28
CA PHE A 82 15.78 4.71 -0.83
C PHE A 82 16.45 5.55 -1.92
N THR A 83 17.75 5.42 -2.12
CA THR A 83 18.52 6.20 -3.11
C THR A 83 18.75 5.44 -4.41
N LEU A 84 19.02 4.14 -4.37
CA LEU A 84 19.41 3.34 -5.55
C LEU A 84 18.40 3.43 -6.69
N SER A 85 18.90 3.55 -7.92
CA SER A 85 18.11 3.57 -9.15
C SER A 85 17.71 2.15 -9.60
N SER A 86 16.85 2.06 -10.61
CA SER A 86 16.47 0.74 -11.15
C SER A 86 17.62 0.03 -11.87
N ALA A 87 18.62 0.75 -12.39
CA ALA A 87 19.81 0.13 -12.98
C ALA A 87 20.69 -0.45 -11.87
N ASP A 88 20.98 0.32 -10.82
CA ASP A 88 21.84 -0.10 -9.71
C ASP A 88 21.25 -1.33 -8.98
N LEU A 89 19.92 -1.39 -8.80
CA LEU A 89 19.27 -2.57 -8.21
C LEU A 89 19.44 -3.83 -9.08
N LYS A 90 19.50 -3.68 -10.41
CA LYS A 90 19.79 -4.80 -11.33
C LYS A 90 21.23 -5.27 -11.16
N ASP A 91 22.18 -4.34 -11.10
CA ASP A 91 23.61 -4.67 -11.00
C ASP A 91 23.94 -5.36 -9.67
N ARG A 92 23.21 -5.03 -8.59
CA ARG A 92 23.25 -5.77 -7.32
C ARG A 92 22.57 -7.14 -7.39
N GLY A 93 21.94 -7.50 -8.50
CA GLY A 93 21.30 -8.80 -8.72
C GLY A 93 19.90 -8.94 -8.09
N ILE A 94 19.13 -7.85 -7.97
CA ILE A 94 17.72 -7.93 -7.58
C ILE A 94 16.89 -8.27 -8.81
N GLU A 95 16.85 -9.56 -9.11
CA GLU A 95 16.12 -10.15 -10.22
C GLU A 95 15.08 -11.16 -9.71
N PRO A 96 13.92 -11.32 -10.40
CA PRO A 96 13.53 -10.75 -11.69
C PRO A 96 13.11 -9.27 -11.63
N ALA A 97 13.10 -8.60 -12.79
CA ALA A 97 12.64 -7.21 -12.97
C ALA A 97 11.28 -6.90 -12.31
N ARG A 98 10.39 -7.90 -12.18
CA ARG A 98 9.10 -7.78 -11.47
C ARG A 98 9.28 -7.45 -9.99
N LEU A 99 10.23 -8.08 -9.29
CA LEU A 99 10.53 -7.81 -7.88
C LEU A 99 11.16 -6.43 -7.72
N ARG A 100 12.07 -6.06 -8.62
CA ARG A 100 12.68 -4.73 -8.65
C ARG A 100 11.65 -3.61 -8.81
N ARG A 101 10.70 -3.72 -9.75
CA ARG A 101 9.60 -2.76 -9.91
C ARG A 101 8.68 -2.72 -8.68
N TYR A 102 8.44 -3.88 -8.06
CA TYR A 102 7.65 -3.98 -6.85
C TYR A 102 8.28 -3.24 -5.66
N LEU A 103 9.60 -3.39 -5.47
CA LEU A 103 10.36 -2.67 -4.46
C LEU A 103 10.29 -1.15 -4.65
N LEU A 104 10.53 -0.67 -5.88
CA LEU A 104 10.45 0.77 -6.20
C LEU A 104 9.05 1.34 -5.92
N ARG A 105 8.00 0.58 -6.24
CA ARG A 105 6.62 0.96 -5.92
C ARG A 105 6.41 1.11 -4.41
N TRP A 106 6.90 0.17 -3.61
CA TRP A 106 6.78 0.23 -2.15
C TRP A 106 7.62 1.35 -1.53
N ARG A 107 8.83 1.61 -2.05
CA ARG A 107 9.63 2.77 -1.65
C ARG A 107 8.86 4.07 -1.84
N GLN A 108 8.23 4.25 -3.01
CA GLN A 108 7.44 5.44 -3.28
C GLN A 108 6.22 5.57 -2.37
N LYS A 109 5.52 4.46 -2.06
CA LYS A 109 4.42 4.47 -1.09
C LYS A 109 4.89 4.88 0.31
N PHE A 110 6.00 4.31 0.76
CA PHE A 110 6.58 4.62 2.07
C PHE A 110 6.99 6.11 2.16
N GLN A 111 7.59 6.66 1.10
CA GLN A 111 7.92 8.09 1.00
C GLN A 111 6.69 9.02 1.06
N ARG A 112 5.53 8.55 0.61
CA ARG A 112 4.25 9.28 0.68
C ARG A 112 3.55 9.16 2.04
N GLY A 113 4.09 8.35 2.95
CA GLY A 113 3.41 8.01 4.21
C GLY A 113 2.27 7.00 4.04
N GLU A 114 2.19 6.33 2.89
CA GLU A 114 1.18 5.29 2.61
C GLU A 114 1.69 3.93 3.11
N TYR A 115 1.62 3.72 4.42
CA TYR A 115 2.08 2.49 5.05
C TYR A 115 1.02 1.37 4.99
N GLY A 116 1.44 0.13 5.25
CA GLY A 116 0.53 -0.97 5.49
C GLY A 116 0.06 -1.02 6.94
N VAL A 117 -0.51 -2.16 7.36
CA VAL A 117 -0.96 -2.38 8.74
C VAL A 117 0.20 -2.16 9.71
N GLY A 118 0.00 -1.30 10.71
CA GLY A 118 0.97 -1.05 11.78
C GLY A 118 2.12 -0.09 11.46
N GLY A 119 2.26 0.39 10.22
CA GLY A 119 3.37 1.27 9.86
C GLY A 119 3.31 2.68 10.46
N ASP A 120 2.14 3.07 10.97
CA ASP A 120 1.86 4.34 11.65
C ASP A 120 1.96 4.26 13.19
N LEU A 121 2.36 3.12 13.74
CA LEU A 121 2.54 2.90 15.17
C LEU A 121 3.81 3.61 15.68
N GLU A 122 3.63 4.40 16.76
CA GLU A 122 4.73 5.13 17.42
C GLU A 122 5.41 4.32 18.51
N HIS A 123 4.64 3.68 19.39
CA HIS A 123 5.15 2.78 20.42
C HIS A 123 5.21 1.35 19.89
N VAL A 124 6.42 0.85 19.67
CA VAL A 124 6.68 -0.52 19.23
C VAL A 124 7.86 -1.04 20.02
N VAL A 125 7.69 -2.21 20.64
CA VAL A 125 8.74 -2.88 21.43
C VAL A 125 8.94 -4.28 20.84
N ASP A 126 10.18 -4.64 20.52
CA ASP A 126 10.55 -5.92 19.90
C ASP A 126 9.77 -6.27 18.62
N GLY A 127 9.47 -5.25 17.80
CA GLY A 127 8.65 -5.40 16.59
C GLY A 127 7.18 -5.73 16.88
N ALA A 128 6.69 -5.48 18.09
CA ALA A 128 5.29 -5.63 18.46
C ALA A 128 4.72 -4.29 18.97
N GLY A 129 3.64 -3.83 18.35
CA GLY A 129 2.87 -2.67 18.81
C GLY A 129 1.60 -3.11 19.53
N GLN A 130 1.28 -2.49 20.67
CA GLN A 130 0.06 -2.77 21.42
C GLN A 130 -0.97 -1.67 21.20
N LEU A 131 -2.14 -2.06 20.69
CA LEU A 131 -3.27 -1.17 20.51
C LEU A 131 -4.28 -1.40 21.63
N ARG A 132 -4.79 -0.31 22.19
CA ARG A 132 -5.87 -0.32 23.18
C ARG A 132 -6.99 0.64 22.77
N VAL A 133 -8.20 0.29 23.18
CA VAL A 133 -9.39 1.14 23.02
C VAL A 133 -9.60 1.91 24.31
N VAL A 134 -9.71 3.22 24.19
CA VAL A 134 -9.90 4.15 25.31
C VAL A 134 -11.13 5.02 25.03
N GLU A 135 -11.86 5.37 26.08
CA GLU A 135 -12.94 6.35 26.02
C GLU A 135 -12.33 7.77 26.00
N VAL A 136 -12.71 8.58 25.03
CA VAL A 136 -12.23 9.96 24.89
C VAL A 136 -13.43 10.90 24.78
N PRO A 137 -13.39 12.12 25.36
CA PRO A 137 -14.46 13.10 25.18
C PRO A 137 -14.73 13.37 23.70
N ARG A 138 -15.99 13.47 23.30
CA ARG A 138 -16.38 13.71 21.89
C ARG A 138 -15.77 15.00 21.34
N ASP A 139 -15.68 16.02 22.20
CA ASP A 139 -15.29 17.40 21.88
C ASP A 139 -13.80 17.59 21.57
N THR A 140 -13.00 16.53 21.68
CA THR A 140 -11.56 16.52 21.33
C THR A 140 -11.23 16.90 19.88
N VAL A 141 -12.23 17.13 19.02
CA VAL A 141 -12.04 17.48 17.60
C VAL A 141 -11.72 18.97 17.38
N LEU A 142 -11.76 19.82 18.42
CA LEU A 142 -11.68 21.29 18.26
C LEU A 142 -10.61 21.96 19.14
N LYS A 143 -9.34 21.57 18.98
CA LYS A 143 -8.22 22.49 19.25
C LYS A 143 -7.43 22.71 17.96
N ARG A 144 -8.01 23.49 17.03
CA ARG A 144 -7.18 24.14 16.00
C ARG A 144 -6.25 25.09 16.75
N THR A 145 -4.96 24.94 16.51
CA THR A 145 -3.88 25.87 16.84
C THR A 145 -4.30 27.33 16.59
N ALA A 146 -4.84 27.99 17.61
CA ALA A 146 -4.90 29.44 17.72
C ALA A 146 -3.50 29.89 18.17
N GLY A 147 -2.57 30.02 17.22
CA GLY A 147 -1.17 30.27 17.54
C GLY A 147 -0.21 30.24 16.37
N LYS A 148 -0.59 30.80 15.21
CA LYS A 148 0.37 31.37 14.26
C LYS A 148 -0.35 32.32 13.30
N ASN A 149 -0.17 33.61 13.56
CA ASN A 149 -0.58 34.70 12.67
C ASN A 149 0.23 34.59 11.37
N SER A 150 -0.44 34.28 10.27
CA SER A 150 0.02 34.67 8.94
C SER A 150 -1.20 35.05 8.12
N THR A 151 -1.35 36.36 7.96
CA THR A 151 -2.29 37.09 7.11
C THR A 151 -2.40 36.44 5.72
N PRO A 152 -3.58 36.00 5.26
CA PRO A 152 -3.77 35.66 3.87
C PRO A 152 -4.23 36.92 3.13
N THR A 153 -3.29 37.58 2.45
CA THR A 153 -3.60 38.62 1.48
C THR A 153 -4.37 37.98 0.33
N ALA A 154 -5.56 38.51 0.07
CA ALA A 154 -6.50 38.08 -0.96
C ALA A 154 -5.93 38.34 -2.36
N THR A 155 -5.93 37.33 -3.24
CA THR A 155 -6.10 37.46 -4.70
C THR A 155 -6.32 36.05 -5.32
N ASP A 156 -7.45 35.90 -6.00
CA ASP A 156 -7.78 35.00 -7.12
C ASP A 156 -7.82 33.46 -6.99
N GLY A 157 -9.04 32.94 -7.10
CA GLY A 157 -9.42 31.96 -8.14
C GLY A 157 -8.88 30.53 -8.02
N GLY A 158 -9.51 29.69 -7.18
CA GLY A 158 -9.15 28.26 -7.13
C GLY A 158 -10.18 27.37 -6.44
N LEU A 159 -10.91 26.61 -7.25
CA LEU A 159 -11.85 25.53 -6.95
C LEU A 159 -11.63 24.81 -5.60
N GLY A 160 -12.61 24.96 -4.69
CA GLY A 160 -12.56 24.48 -3.32
C GLY A 160 -12.38 22.96 -3.19
N LYS A 161 -11.20 22.56 -2.73
CA LYS A 161 -11.01 21.27 -2.07
C LYS A 161 -11.54 21.40 -0.64
N ARG A 162 -12.74 20.87 -0.40
CA ARG A 162 -13.24 20.65 0.97
C ARG A 162 -12.23 19.76 1.69
N GLU A 163 -11.41 20.35 2.56
CA GLU A 163 -10.59 19.61 3.50
C GLU A 163 -11.54 18.89 4.47
N ILE A 164 -11.75 17.60 4.22
CA ILE A 164 -12.46 16.72 5.13
C ILE A 164 -11.61 16.66 6.40
N PRO A 165 -12.07 17.17 7.56
CA PRO A 165 -11.33 17.04 8.80
C PRO A 165 -11.10 15.54 9.06
N PRO A 166 -9.96 15.11 9.63
CA PRO A 166 -9.70 13.70 9.91
C PRO A 166 -10.65 13.20 11.00
N PHE A 167 -11.90 12.91 10.63
CA PHE A 167 -12.85 12.20 11.46
C PHE A 167 -12.43 10.74 11.48
N THR A 168 -11.83 10.33 12.58
CA THR A 168 -11.83 8.92 12.98
C THR A 168 -12.35 8.77 14.38
N VAL A 169 -13.65 9.01 14.50
CA VAL A 169 -14.46 8.44 15.55
C VAL A 169 -14.87 7.06 15.08
N THR A 170 -14.40 6.01 15.73
CA THR A 170 -14.62 4.62 15.28
C THR A 170 -15.74 3.92 16.05
N GLY A 171 -16.30 4.52 17.11
CA GLY A 171 -17.50 4.01 17.77
C GLY A 171 -18.27 5.11 18.51
N THR A 172 -19.59 5.19 18.28
CA THR A 172 -20.49 6.21 18.86
C THR A 172 -21.18 5.78 20.16
N ALA A 173 -21.18 4.49 20.49
CA ALA A 173 -21.81 3.96 21.70
C ALA A 173 -20.76 3.65 22.76
N THR A 174 -20.72 4.46 23.81
CA THR A 174 -19.84 4.31 24.98
C THR A 174 -20.65 4.04 26.24
N LEU A 175 -19.96 3.66 27.34
CA LEU A 175 -20.60 3.48 28.65
C LEU A 175 -20.94 4.84 29.28
N SER A 176 -20.10 5.86 29.06
CA SER A 176 -20.30 7.20 29.62
C SER A 176 -20.90 8.14 28.58
N PRO A 177 -21.96 8.91 28.92
CA PRO A 177 -22.52 9.91 28.01
C PRO A 177 -21.47 10.99 27.69
N GLY A 178 -21.43 11.47 26.45
CA GLY A 178 -20.48 12.51 26.00
C GLY A 178 -19.11 11.99 25.57
N MET A 179 -18.83 10.69 25.71
CA MET A 179 -17.57 10.08 25.30
C MET A 179 -17.70 9.32 23.97
N LYS A 180 -16.57 8.95 23.37
CA LYS A 180 -16.44 8.11 22.16
C LYS A 180 -15.26 7.15 22.32
N TRP A 181 -15.32 5.99 21.65
CA TRP A 181 -14.17 5.08 21.61
C TRP A 181 -13.12 5.57 20.62
N ALA A 182 -11.86 5.59 21.06
CA ALA A 182 -10.69 5.86 20.25
C ALA A 182 -9.66 4.74 20.41
N VAL A 183 -8.90 4.48 19.35
CA VAL A 183 -7.78 3.53 19.38
C VAL A 183 -6.51 4.31 19.67
N VAL A 184 -5.72 3.85 20.64
CA VAL A 184 -4.44 4.44 21.03
C VAL A 184 -3.37 3.34 20.99
N ASN A 185 -2.17 3.70 20.56
CA ASN A 185 -0.99 2.83 20.67
C ASN A 185 -0.33 3.13 22.02
N LEU A 186 -0.18 2.11 22.87
CA LEU A 186 0.41 2.24 24.20
C LEU A 186 1.61 1.30 24.34
N PRO A 187 2.61 1.67 25.14
CA PRO A 187 3.72 0.79 25.43
C PRO A 187 3.23 -0.50 26.12
N PRO A 188 3.97 -1.61 25.99
CA PRO A 188 3.60 -2.86 26.61
C PRO A 188 3.55 -2.73 28.14
N GLY A 189 2.43 -3.13 28.73
CA GLY A 189 2.23 -3.14 30.19
C GLY A 189 1.32 -2.03 30.70
N GLU A 190 1.23 -0.89 30.01
CA GLU A 190 0.30 0.17 30.36
C GLU A 190 -1.13 -0.18 29.94
N SER A 191 -2.07 -0.09 30.87
CA SER A 191 -3.49 -0.38 30.64
C SER A 191 -4.29 0.87 30.29
N GLN A 192 -3.90 2.01 30.85
CA GLN A 192 -4.49 3.32 30.61
C GLN A 192 -3.42 4.28 30.06
N PRO A 193 -3.78 5.14 29.09
CA PRO A 193 -2.87 6.17 28.60
C PRO A 193 -2.58 7.17 29.72
N THR A 194 -1.30 7.44 30.00
CA THR A 194 -0.89 8.56 30.87
C THR A 194 -1.42 9.88 30.32
N GLU A 195 -1.32 10.05 29.01
CA GLU A 195 -1.89 11.19 28.28
C GLU A 195 -2.54 10.68 26.98
N VAL A 196 -3.77 11.10 26.71
CA VAL A 196 -4.42 10.79 25.43
C VAL A 196 -3.85 11.73 24.37
N PRO A 197 -3.17 11.23 23.31
CA PRO A 197 -2.60 12.10 22.29
C PRO A 197 -3.72 12.88 21.59
N GLN A 198 -3.64 14.21 21.64
CA GLN A 198 -4.49 15.11 20.89
C GLN A 198 -3.60 15.81 19.83
N PRO A 199 -3.86 15.66 18.52
CA PRO A 199 -5.01 15.00 17.89
C PRO A 199 -4.93 13.47 17.88
N LEU A 200 -6.10 12.81 17.92
CA LEU A 200 -6.19 11.36 17.82
C LEU A 200 -5.75 10.90 16.42
N LYS A 201 -4.73 10.04 16.38
CA LYS A 201 -4.21 9.46 15.14
C LYS A 201 -5.10 8.32 14.64
N LYS A 202 -5.40 8.31 13.34
CA LYS A 202 -5.99 7.15 12.68
C LYS A 202 -4.93 6.11 12.39
N TYR A 203 -5.15 4.88 12.82
CA TYR A 203 -4.32 3.74 12.41
C TYR A 203 -4.85 3.05 11.16
N THR A 204 -3.94 2.67 10.27
CA THR A 204 -4.24 2.14 8.94
C THR A 204 -4.82 0.73 9.04
N LYS A 205 -6.02 0.55 8.47
CA LYS A 205 -6.79 -0.72 8.49
C LYS A 205 -7.16 -1.22 9.91
N VAL A 206 -7.11 -0.36 10.92
CA VAL A 206 -7.62 -0.66 12.26
C VAL A 206 -9.01 -0.02 12.39
N SER A 207 -9.99 -0.82 12.83
CA SER A 207 -11.33 -0.34 13.13
C SER A 207 -11.89 -0.97 14.40
N LEU A 208 -12.94 -0.35 14.94
CA LEU A 208 -13.74 -0.89 16.03
C LEU A 208 -15.01 -1.54 15.45
N VAL A 209 -15.40 -2.65 16.02
CA VAL A 209 -16.63 -3.37 15.68
C VAL A 209 -17.39 -3.65 16.97
N ARG A 210 -18.72 -3.76 16.92
CA ARG A 210 -19.57 -4.01 18.11
C ARG A 210 -19.32 -3.02 19.26
N GLY A 211 -19.07 -1.75 18.92
CA GLY A 211 -18.79 -0.69 19.88
C GLY A 211 -17.31 -0.56 20.23
N ASN A 212 -16.74 -1.54 20.95
CA ASN A 212 -15.41 -1.44 21.58
C ASN A 212 -14.42 -2.55 21.18
N VAL A 213 -14.79 -3.46 20.27
CA VAL A 213 -13.93 -4.58 19.89
C VAL A 213 -12.98 -4.18 18.76
N LEU A 214 -11.67 -4.27 19.00
CA LEU A 214 -10.66 -4.02 17.97
C LEU A 214 -10.71 -5.05 16.86
N ARG A 215 -10.59 -4.57 15.62
CA ARG A 215 -10.44 -5.39 14.42
C ARG A 215 -9.39 -4.78 13.51
N ALA A 216 -8.38 -5.58 13.20
CA ALA A 216 -7.44 -5.29 12.13
C ALA A 216 -6.87 -6.59 11.57
N PRO A 217 -6.36 -6.62 10.32
CA PRO A 217 -5.58 -7.76 9.84
C PRO A 217 -4.35 -7.98 10.72
N TYR A 218 -3.96 -9.24 10.95
CA TYR A 218 -2.80 -9.63 11.77
C TYR A 218 -2.84 -9.24 13.26
N LEU A 219 -3.94 -8.63 13.74
CA LEU A 219 -4.13 -8.29 15.13
C LEU A 219 -4.41 -9.55 15.97
N LYS A 220 -3.61 -9.79 17.00
CA LYS A 220 -3.88 -10.81 18.01
C LYS A 220 -4.47 -10.15 19.24
N LEU A 221 -5.72 -10.44 19.56
CA LEU A 221 -6.40 -9.88 20.73
C LEU A 221 -5.76 -10.41 22.03
N ILE A 222 -5.60 -9.54 23.02
CA ILE A 222 -5.09 -9.90 24.35
C ILE A 222 -6.22 -10.54 25.14
N LYS A 223 -5.99 -11.75 25.65
CA LYS A 223 -6.97 -12.46 26.49
C LYS A 223 -7.28 -11.65 27.76
N GLY A 224 -8.54 -11.61 28.17
CA GLY A 224 -9.00 -10.84 29.34
C GLY A 224 -9.33 -9.37 29.07
N SER A 225 -9.08 -8.85 27.86
CA SER A 225 -9.36 -7.43 27.52
C SER A 225 -10.75 -7.18 26.91
N ASN A 226 -11.64 -8.17 26.85
CA ASN A 226 -12.93 -8.09 26.14
C ASN A 226 -12.82 -7.62 24.67
N GLY A 227 -11.66 -7.82 24.04
CA GLY A 227 -11.37 -7.36 22.68
C GLY A 227 -10.98 -5.89 22.57
N MET A 228 -10.84 -5.18 23.70
CA MET A 228 -10.40 -3.78 23.75
C MET A 228 -8.88 -3.63 23.62
N ALA A 229 -8.09 -4.70 23.71
CA ALA A 229 -6.66 -4.65 23.52
C ALA A 229 -6.17 -5.73 22.55
N GLY A 230 -5.19 -5.40 21.73
CA GLY A 230 -4.60 -6.31 20.77
C GLY A 230 -3.15 -5.96 20.44
N ILE A 231 -2.41 -6.95 19.98
CA ILE A 231 -0.99 -6.86 19.63
C ILE A 231 -0.85 -7.09 18.14
N ILE A 232 -0.13 -6.19 17.46
CA ILE A 232 0.30 -6.35 16.07
C ILE A 232 1.80 -6.64 16.11
N LYS A 233 2.19 -7.86 15.78
CA LYS A 233 3.59 -8.26 15.67
C LYS A 233 4.03 -8.22 14.20
N VAL A 234 5.23 -7.72 13.94
CA VAL A 234 5.88 -7.79 12.62
C VAL A 234 5.90 -9.24 12.13
N GLN A 235 5.36 -9.47 10.94
CA GLN A 235 5.33 -10.75 10.25
C GLN A 235 5.68 -10.54 8.78
N GLU A 236 6.27 -11.56 8.16
CA GLU A 236 6.59 -11.52 6.74
C GLU A 236 5.32 -11.39 5.89
N GLY A 237 5.36 -10.52 4.89
CA GLY A 237 4.27 -10.34 3.93
C GLY A 237 3.02 -9.64 4.49
N MET A 238 3.10 -8.99 5.66
CA MET A 238 1.98 -8.18 6.19
C MET A 238 1.49 -7.12 5.21
N TRP A 239 2.40 -6.54 4.43
CA TRP A 239 2.13 -5.52 3.42
C TRP A 239 2.14 -6.09 2.01
N GLU A 240 2.17 -7.41 1.84
CA GLU A 240 2.30 -8.01 0.51
C GLU A 240 1.02 -7.84 -0.32
N ASP A 241 1.19 -7.29 -1.53
CA ASP A 241 0.18 -7.40 -2.59
C ASP A 241 0.25 -8.82 -3.20
N LYS A 242 -0.52 -9.76 -2.62
CA LYS A 242 -0.51 -11.19 -2.98
C LYS A 242 -0.74 -11.39 -4.47
N GLN A 243 0.05 -12.29 -5.06
CA GLN A 243 -0.11 -12.68 -6.46
C GLN A 243 -1.17 -13.75 -6.59
N GLY A 244 -2.10 -13.54 -7.52
CA GLY A 244 -3.07 -14.57 -7.88
C GLY A 244 -2.32 -15.82 -8.34
N ARG A 245 -2.59 -16.94 -7.67
CA ARG A 245 -2.15 -18.27 -8.10
C ARG A 245 -3.33 -19.01 -8.68
N LYS A 246 -3.07 -19.91 -9.62
CA LYS A 246 -4.09 -20.82 -10.14
C LYS A 246 -4.40 -21.88 -9.07
N ILE A 247 -5.68 -22.12 -8.82
CA ILE A 247 -6.16 -23.27 -8.02
C ILE A 247 -6.41 -24.40 -9.02
N ASP A 248 -5.92 -25.60 -8.74
CA ASP A 248 -6.12 -26.82 -9.55
C ASP A 248 -5.79 -26.65 -11.04
N GLY A 249 -4.61 -26.10 -11.36
CA GLY A 249 -4.18 -25.83 -12.75
C GLY A 249 -4.90 -24.66 -13.44
N GLY A 250 -5.90 -24.08 -12.77
CA GLY A 250 -6.83 -23.09 -13.30
C GLY A 250 -8.03 -23.76 -13.96
N GLU A 251 -9.12 -23.02 -14.08
CA GLU A 251 -10.43 -23.49 -14.56
C GLU A 251 -10.38 -24.46 -15.76
N ARG A 252 -9.56 -24.14 -16.79
CA ARG A 252 -9.45 -24.98 -18.00
C ARG A 252 -8.90 -26.39 -17.77
N ARG A 253 -8.08 -26.60 -16.75
CA ARG A 253 -7.41 -27.88 -16.46
C ARG A 253 -7.89 -28.52 -15.17
N GLN A 254 -8.91 -27.94 -14.53
CA GLN A 254 -9.40 -28.43 -13.25
C GLN A 254 -9.86 -29.89 -13.33
N ALA A 255 -10.56 -30.26 -14.41
CA ALA A 255 -10.98 -31.63 -14.67
C ALA A 255 -9.79 -32.58 -14.88
N GLU A 256 -8.76 -32.16 -15.63
CA GLU A 256 -7.55 -32.96 -15.84
C GLU A 256 -6.80 -33.21 -14.53
N PHE A 257 -6.63 -32.16 -13.72
CA PHE A 257 -5.97 -32.24 -12.43
C PHE A 257 -6.73 -33.15 -11.47
N HIS A 258 -8.06 -32.97 -11.37
CA HIS A 258 -8.91 -33.81 -10.54
C HIS A 258 -8.90 -35.27 -10.98
N ASN A 259 -9.05 -35.53 -12.28
CA ASN A 259 -9.00 -36.88 -12.83
C ASN A 259 -7.63 -37.54 -12.59
N SER A 260 -6.53 -36.79 -12.73
CA SER A 260 -5.18 -37.30 -12.47
C SER A 260 -4.96 -37.73 -11.02
N ILE A 261 -5.57 -37.03 -10.05
CA ILE A 261 -5.51 -37.41 -8.63
C ILE A 261 -6.28 -38.72 -8.39
N ILE A 262 -7.45 -38.87 -9.03
CA ILE A 262 -8.27 -40.08 -8.91
C ILE A 262 -7.53 -41.30 -9.49
N THR A 263 -6.76 -41.15 -10.58
CA THR A 263 -6.06 -42.28 -11.21
C THR A 263 -4.79 -42.73 -10.45
N ILE A 264 -4.21 -41.88 -9.60
CA ILE A 264 -2.99 -42.21 -8.84
C ILE A 264 -3.31 -42.90 -7.49
N THR A 265 -4.58 -42.85 -7.04
CA THR A 265 -5.04 -43.47 -5.79
C THR A 265 -5.65 -44.84 -6.06
#